data_AF-A0A2G5TXS7-F1
#
_entry.id   AF-A0A2G5TXS7-F1
#
_cell.length_a   1.000
_cell.length_b   1.000
_cell.length_c   1.000
_cell.angle_alpha   90.00
_cell.angle_beta   90.00
_cell.angle_gamma   90.00
#
_symmetry.space_group_name_H-M   'P 1'
#
loop_
_entity.id
_entity.type
_entity.pdbx_description
1 polymer ?
#
loop_
_entity_poly.entity_id
_entity_poly.type
_entity_poly.pdbx_seq_one_letter_code
_entity_poly.pdbx_strand_id
1 'polypeptide(L)'
;MISYIFLLLLLPISIYGQEDQDEICLKTFQKAKTCMDKLPLSKEIYKAPFSDGAKNEQFLDEMKQLRNCVGRNDCPVLNQFVSYFYETELYATYFTNTTCMTTETLPQLLKTCNEKPKPPSNHVERRCDKYADSCLINELKEQGQCPSLKMIYVDMMLKTAKIICDLVEENREQWSHYFDLVDVKIDFPVM
;
A
#
# COMPACT_ATOMS: atom_id res chain seq x y z
N MET A 1 8.96 -42.90 13.04
CA MET A 1 9.00 -41.93 14.15
C MET A 1 10.02 -40.87 13.81
N ILE A 2 9.58 -39.71 13.30
CA ILE A 2 10.47 -38.58 13.04
C ILE A 2 10.85 -38.00 14.41
N SER A 3 12.15 -37.96 14.67
CA SER A 3 12.70 -37.61 15.98
C SER A 3 12.49 -36.13 16.29
N TYR A 4 11.69 -35.85 17.32
CA TYR A 4 11.42 -34.50 17.85
C TYR A 4 12.68 -33.77 18.35
N ILE A 5 13.83 -34.46 18.41
CA ILE A 5 15.13 -33.90 18.80
C ILE A 5 15.64 -32.88 17.76
N PHE A 6 15.32 -33.05 16.47
CA PHE A 6 15.70 -32.07 15.43
C PHE A 6 14.92 -30.75 15.54
N LEU A 7 13.68 -30.77 16.02
CA LEU A 7 12.88 -29.55 16.27
C LEU A 7 13.44 -28.75 17.47
N LEU A 8 13.96 -29.43 18.49
CA LEU A 8 14.57 -28.79 19.67
C LEU A 8 15.94 -28.16 19.39
N LEU A 9 16.69 -28.69 18.42
CA LEU A 9 17.98 -28.13 18.01
C LEU A 9 17.87 -26.91 17.06
N LEU A 10 16.72 -26.73 16.39
CA LEU A 10 16.46 -25.58 15.51
C LEU A 10 15.85 -24.38 16.26
N LEU A 11 15.20 -24.61 17.40
CA LEU A 11 14.61 -23.56 18.25
C LEU A 11 15.62 -22.50 18.74
N PRO A 12 16.84 -22.82 19.22
CA PRO A 12 17.77 -21.78 19.67
C PRO A 12 18.37 -20.98 18.50
N ILE A 13 18.44 -21.54 17.30
CA ILE A 13 18.97 -20.84 16.12
C ILE A 13 17.93 -19.85 15.57
N SER A 14 16.63 -20.16 15.66
CA SER A 14 15.58 -19.23 15.20
C SER A 14 15.41 -18.03 16.12
N ILE A 15 15.63 -18.19 17.44
CA ILE A 15 15.45 -17.11 18.42
C ILE A 15 16.63 -16.13 18.38
N TYR A 16 17.87 -16.63 18.29
CA TYR A 16 19.07 -15.77 18.30
C TYR A 16 19.16 -14.85 17.06
N GLY A 17 18.72 -15.32 15.89
CA GLY A 17 18.69 -14.48 14.69
C GLY A 17 17.54 -13.47 14.67
N GLN A 18 16.48 -13.71 15.45
CA GLN A 18 15.29 -12.87 15.49
C GLN A 18 15.48 -11.66 16.42
N GLU A 19 16.17 -11.82 17.57
CA GLU A 19 16.52 -10.70 18.45
C GLU A 19 17.43 -9.66 17.75
N ASP A 20 18.43 -10.14 17.00
CA ASP A 20 19.32 -9.25 16.22
C ASP A 20 18.55 -8.52 15.10
N GLN A 21 17.60 -9.21 14.45
CA GLN A 21 16.82 -8.64 13.35
C GLN A 21 15.78 -7.62 13.83
N ASP A 22 15.17 -7.85 15.00
CA ASP A 22 14.24 -6.90 15.62
C ASP A 22 14.97 -5.62 16.05
N GLU A 23 16.19 -5.71 16.59
CA GLU A 23 17.01 -4.53 16.92
C GLU A 23 17.41 -3.74 15.66
N ILE A 24 17.82 -4.43 14.59
CA ILE A 24 18.14 -3.81 13.30
C ILE A 24 16.92 -3.09 12.73
N CYS A 25 15.75 -3.73 12.74
CA CYS A 25 14.51 -3.13 12.30
C CYS A 25 14.16 -1.90 13.13
N LEU A 26 14.18 -1.99 14.46
CA LEU A 26 13.86 -0.87 15.34
C LEU A 26 14.74 0.36 15.07
N LYS A 27 16.06 0.17 14.96
CA LYS A 27 17.00 1.26 14.61
C LYS A 27 16.67 1.89 13.26
N THR A 28 16.22 1.09 12.30
CA THR A 28 15.89 1.59 10.97
C THR A 28 14.55 2.30 10.94
N PHE A 29 13.56 1.84 11.71
CA PHE A 29 12.30 2.57 11.92
C PHE A 29 12.51 3.91 12.64
N GLN A 30 13.45 4.00 13.59
CA GLN A 30 13.82 5.28 14.21
C GLN A 30 14.42 6.27 13.20
N LYS A 31 15.23 5.80 12.25
CA LYS A 31 15.71 6.63 11.13
C LYS A 31 14.56 7.07 10.25
N ALA A 32 13.65 6.16 9.89
CA ALA A 32 12.47 6.48 9.09
C ALA A 32 11.58 7.52 9.76
N LYS A 33 11.33 7.41 11.07
CA LYS A 33 10.66 8.44 11.86
C LYS A 33 11.32 9.80 11.72
N THR A 34 12.64 9.85 11.87
CA THR A 34 13.41 11.11 11.76
C THR A 34 13.26 11.76 10.37
N CYS A 35 13.10 10.94 9.33
CA CYS A 35 12.75 11.41 7.99
C CYS A 35 11.32 11.96 7.94
N MET A 36 10.35 11.17 8.41
CA MET A 36 8.92 11.54 8.39
C MET A 36 8.63 12.81 9.20
N ASP A 37 9.30 13.01 10.34
CA ASP A 37 9.15 14.21 11.17
C ASP A 37 9.52 15.51 10.43
N LYS A 38 10.31 15.43 9.36
CA LYS A 38 10.70 16.57 8.51
C LYS A 38 9.76 16.80 7.32
N LEU A 39 8.82 15.88 7.09
CA LEU A 39 7.97 15.84 5.90
C LEU A 39 6.50 15.95 6.35
N PRO A 40 5.92 17.15 6.37
CA PRO A 40 4.61 17.39 6.98
C PRO A 40 3.47 16.59 6.35
N LEU A 41 3.52 16.31 5.04
CA LEU A 41 2.48 15.57 4.32
C LEU A 41 2.64 14.04 4.44
N SER A 42 3.73 13.54 5.04
CA SER A 42 3.90 12.11 5.32
C SER A 42 2.81 11.55 6.26
N LYS A 43 2.15 12.42 7.03
CA LYS A 43 1.01 12.05 7.89
C LYS A 43 -0.30 11.87 7.13
N GLU A 44 -0.37 12.32 5.88
CA GLU A 44 -1.56 12.21 5.02
C GLU A 44 -1.48 11.09 3.99
N ILE A 45 -0.43 10.27 4.03
CA ILE A 45 -0.17 9.24 3.01
C ILE A 45 -1.37 8.32 2.79
N TYR A 46 -2.07 7.96 3.86
CA TYR A 46 -3.27 7.11 3.79
C TYR A 46 -4.47 7.77 3.11
N LYS A 47 -4.46 9.09 2.99
CA LYS A 47 -5.50 9.86 2.31
C LYS A 47 -5.21 10.05 0.83
N ALA A 48 -4.02 9.70 0.36
CA ALA A 48 -3.66 9.87 -1.05
C ALA A 48 -4.47 8.94 -1.96
N PRO A 49 -4.91 9.41 -3.15
CA PRO A 49 -4.78 10.75 -3.72
C PRO A 49 -5.97 11.66 -3.39
N PHE A 50 -6.81 11.25 -2.45
CA PHE A 50 -8.10 11.86 -2.18
C PHE A 50 -8.02 13.06 -1.24
N SER A 51 -6.90 13.30 -0.55
CA SER A 51 -6.64 14.58 0.12
C SER A 51 -6.24 15.66 -0.87
N ASP A 52 -6.63 16.91 -0.60
CA ASP A 52 -6.21 18.07 -1.38
C ASP A 52 -4.68 18.24 -1.37
N GLY A 53 -4.03 17.81 -0.28
CA GLY A 53 -2.57 17.75 -0.17
C GLY A 53 -1.94 16.73 -1.12
N ALA A 54 -2.54 15.54 -1.27
CA ALA A 54 -1.99 14.45 -2.07
C ALA A 54 -2.04 14.66 -3.59
N LYS A 55 -2.81 15.65 -4.05
CA LYS A 55 -2.85 16.09 -5.46
C LYS A 55 -1.81 17.16 -5.78
N ASN A 56 -1.09 17.66 -4.78
CA ASN A 56 -0.11 18.71 -4.94
C ASN A 56 1.27 18.12 -5.27
N GLU A 57 2.01 18.78 -6.16
CA GLU A 57 3.43 18.49 -6.46
C GLU A 57 4.27 18.40 -5.18
N GLN A 58 3.93 19.18 -4.15
CA GLN A 58 4.58 19.10 -2.85
C GLN A 58 4.47 17.70 -2.20
N PHE A 59 3.30 17.04 -2.26
CA PHE A 59 3.15 15.70 -1.70
C PHE A 59 4.02 14.69 -2.44
N LEU A 60 4.03 14.76 -3.78
CA LEU A 60 4.84 13.86 -4.60
C LEU A 60 6.34 14.06 -4.32
N ASP A 61 6.79 15.30 -4.15
CA ASP A 61 8.18 15.59 -3.80
C ASP A 61 8.53 15.09 -2.39
N GLU A 62 7.67 15.30 -1.39
CA GLU A 62 7.87 14.78 -0.03
C GLU A 62 7.91 13.25 0.00
N MET A 63 7.05 12.56 -0.77
CA MET A 63 7.08 11.09 -0.89
C MET A 63 8.40 10.60 -1.49
N LYS A 64 8.89 11.29 -2.52
CA LYS A 64 10.19 11.00 -3.13
C LYS A 64 11.35 11.25 -2.16
N GLN A 65 11.29 12.32 -1.38
CA GLN A 65 12.27 12.62 -0.33
C GLN A 65 12.26 11.54 0.77
N LEU A 66 11.08 11.11 1.22
CA LEU A 66 10.93 10.04 2.20
C LEU A 66 11.58 8.74 1.70
N ARG A 67 11.30 8.35 0.46
CA ARG A 67 11.90 7.17 -0.17
C ARG A 67 13.43 7.24 -0.18
N ASN A 68 13.98 8.39 -0.57
CA ASN A 68 15.44 8.58 -0.61
C ASN A 68 16.07 8.60 0.79
N CYS A 69 15.34 9.11 1.79
CA CYS A 69 15.81 9.21 3.17
C CYS A 69 15.83 7.84 3.88
N VAL A 70 14.84 6.99 3.63
CA VAL A 70 14.75 5.65 4.23
C VAL A 70 15.64 4.64 3.50
N GLY A 71 15.60 4.64 2.16
CA GLY A 71 16.39 3.72 1.32
C GLY A 71 16.08 2.23 1.52
N ARG A 72 16.73 1.36 0.71
CA ARG A 72 16.76 -0.08 0.99
C ARG A 72 17.67 -0.34 2.19
N ASN A 73 17.23 -1.21 3.08
CA ASN A 73 17.94 -1.51 4.32
C ASN A 73 17.80 -3.00 4.69
N ASP A 74 18.47 -3.41 5.77
CA ASP A 74 18.48 -4.81 6.21
C ASP A 74 17.22 -5.22 7.00
N CYS A 75 16.20 -4.35 7.08
CA CYS A 75 14.91 -4.66 7.68
C CYS A 75 13.85 -4.96 6.61
N PRO A 76 13.45 -6.23 6.39
CA PRO A 76 12.46 -6.59 5.39
C PRO A 76 11.11 -5.89 5.59
N VAL A 77 10.69 -5.75 6.85
CA VAL A 77 9.42 -5.11 7.23
C VAL A 77 9.38 -3.64 6.78
N LEU A 78 10.48 -2.91 6.99
CA LEU A 78 10.59 -1.53 6.54
C LEU A 78 10.72 -1.42 5.03
N ASN A 79 11.39 -2.36 4.36
CA ASN A 79 11.46 -2.38 2.90
C ASN A 79 10.07 -2.55 2.26
N GLN A 80 9.20 -3.39 2.83
CA GLN A 80 7.81 -3.51 2.37
C GLN A 80 7.04 -2.20 2.59
N PHE A 81 7.29 -1.51 3.70
CA PHE A 81 6.70 -0.21 3.95
C PHE A 81 7.20 0.88 2.97
N VAL A 82 8.48 0.84 2.58
CA VAL A 82 9.01 1.69 1.51
C VAL A 82 8.33 1.40 0.18
N SER A 83 8.04 0.13 -0.14
CA SER A 83 7.25 -0.23 -1.32
C SER A 83 5.83 0.34 -1.25
N TYR A 84 5.18 0.30 -0.09
CA TYR A 84 3.85 0.91 0.10
C TYR A 84 3.84 2.41 -0.26
N PHE A 85 4.86 3.16 0.15
CA PHE A 85 4.97 4.57 -0.21
C PHE A 85 5.23 4.79 -1.70
N TYR A 86 6.09 3.99 -2.29
CA TYR A 86 6.36 4.06 -3.73
C TYR A 86 5.10 3.83 -4.54
N GLU A 87 4.32 2.81 -4.18
CA GLU A 87 3.04 2.53 -4.84
C GLU A 87 2.03 3.66 -4.58
N THR A 88 2.03 4.25 -3.39
CA THR A 88 1.17 5.41 -3.07
C THR A 88 1.53 6.64 -3.92
N GLU A 89 2.83 6.91 -4.13
CA GLU A 89 3.32 7.96 -5.05
C GLU A 89 2.84 7.72 -6.48
N LEU A 90 2.97 6.48 -6.98
CA LEU A 90 2.49 6.09 -8.30
C LEU A 90 0.98 6.22 -8.42
N TYR A 91 0.24 5.77 -7.41
CA TYR A 91 -1.21 5.86 -7.36
C TYR A 91 -1.68 7.31 -7.47
N ALA A 92 -1.04 8.22 -6.72
CA ALA A 92 -1.32 9.65 -6.79
C ALA A 92 -0.94 10.28 -8.14
N THR A 93 0.19 9.86 -8.71
CA THR A 93 0.62 10.30 -10.03
C THR A 93 -0.38 9.88 -11.11
N TYR A 94 -0.81 8.62 -11.13
CA TYR A 94 -1.77 8.12 -12.09
C TYR A 94 -3.13 8.78 -11.92
N PHE A 95 -3.62 8.90 -10.69
CA PHE A 95 -4.88 9.57 -10.39
C PHE A 95 -4.90 11.01 -10.96
N THR A 96 -3.88 11.81 -10.65
CA THR A 96 -3.74 13.19 -11.15
C THR A 96 -3.71 13.23 -12.69
N ASN A 97 -3.09 12.25 -13.34
CA ASN A 97 -2.99 12.19 -14.80
C ASN A 97 -4.26 11.72 -15.51
N THR A 98 -5.17 10.98 -14.86
CA THR A 98 -6.39 10.51 -15.50
C THR A 98 -7.35 11.64 -15.84
N THR A 99 -7.49 12.66 -14.98
CA THR A 99 -8.46 13.78 -15.05
C THR A 99 -9.95 13.39 -15.14
N CYS A 100 -10.27 12.13 -15.45
CA CYS A 100 -11.61 11.57 -15.57
C CYS A 100 -12.05 10.81 -14.31
N MET A 101 -11.13 10.55 -13.38
CA MET A 101 -11.42 9.97 -12.07
C MET A 101 -11.48 11.07 -11.03
N THR A 102 -12.58 11.09 -10.28
CA THR A 102 -12.72 11.94 -9.09
C THR A 102 -12.61 11.09 -7.82
N THR A 103 -12.57 11.74 -6.67
CA THR A 103 -12.63 11.12 -5.34
C THR A 103 -13.91 10.28 -5.14
N GLU A 104 -14.97 10.59 -5.89
CA GLU A 104 -16.27 9.93 -5.79
C GLU A 104 -16.45 8.82 -6.84
N THR A 105 -15.74 8.91 -7.96
CA THR A 105 -15.89 7.98 -9.09
C THR A 105 -15.51 6.55 -8.71
N LEU A 106 -14.37 6.34 -8.05
CA LEU A 106 -13.89 4.99 -7.71
C LEU A 106 -14.82 4.27 -6.70
N PRO A 107 -15.24 4.89 -5.58
CA PRO A 107 -16.21 4.28 -4.68
C PRO A 107 -17.53 3.91 -5.36
N GLN A 108 -18.04 4.77 -6.26
CA GLN A 108 -19.26 4.49 -7.01
C GLN A 108 -19.08 3.31 -7.97
N LEU A 109 -17.98 3.26 -8.72
CA LEU A 109 -17.69 2.13 -9.63
C LEU A 109 -17.58 0.81 -8.86
N LEU A 110 -16.86 0.80 -7.73
CA LEU A 110 -16.75 -0.39 -6.87
C LEU A 110 -18.12 -0.85 -6.38
N LYS A 111 -18.99 0.08 -5.95
CA LYS A 111 -20.36 -0.24 -5.53
C LYS A 111 -21.16 -0.87 -6.68
N THR A 112 -21.18 -0.23 -7.85
CA THR A 112 -21.90 -0.72 -9.04
C THR A 112 -21.41 -2.11 -9.44
N CYS A 113 -20.10 -2.34 -9.47
CA CYS A 113 -19.53 -3.62 -9.87
C CYS A 113 -19.76 -4.73 -8.84
N ASN A 114 -19.79 -4.40 -7.54
CA ASN A 114 -20.10 -5.36 -6.49
C ASN A 114 -21.59 -5.77 -6.47
N GLU A 115 -22.49 -4.90 -6.91
CA GLU A 115 -23.94 -5.19 -7.01
C GLU A 115 -24.29 -6.04 -8.25
N LYS A 116 -23.40 -6.10 -9.24
CA LYS A 116 -23.63 -6.92 -10.44
C LYS A 116 -23.58 -8.42 -10.11
N PRO A 117 -24.48 -9.23 -10.70
CA PRO A 117 -24.42 -10.68 -10.55
C PRO A 117 -23.08 -11.21 -11.07
N LYS A 118 -22.26 -11.79 -10.17
CA LYS A 118 -21.05 -12.49 -10.58
C LYS A 118 -21.39 -13.92 -11.02
N PRO A 119 -20.77 -14.44 -12.09
CA PRO A 119 -20.90 -15.84 -12.42
C PRO A 119 -20.38 -16.69 -11.25
N PRO A 120 -20.96 -17.88 -11.00
CA PRO A 120 -20.51 -18.76 -9.94
C PRO A 120 -19.02 -19.08 -10.13
N SER A 121 -18.22 -18.80 -9.11
CA SER A 121 -16.78 -19.01 -9.11
C SER A 121 -16.41 -19.92 -7.94
N ASN A 122 -15.55 -20.90 -8.21
CA ASN A 122 -14.97 -21.74 -7.18
C ASN A 122 -13.75 -21.09 -6.50
N HIS A 123 -13.35 -19.90 -6.95
CA HIS A 123 -12.24 -19.15 -6.37
C HIS A 123 -12.71 -18.35 -5.16
N VAL A 124 -11.98 -18.46 -4.05
CA VAL A 124 -12.11 -17.54 -2.92
C VAL A 124 -11.55 -16.20 -3.36
N GLU A 125 -12.43 -15.23 -3.58
CA GLU A 125 -12.06 -13.88 -3.97
C GLU A 125 -11.29 -13.20 -2.81
N ARG A 126 -10.07 -12.73 -3.07
CA ARG A 126 -9.33 -11.97 -2.05
C ARG A 126 -9.93 -10.58 -1.95
N ARG A 127 -9.87 -9.97 -0.76
CA ARG A 127 -10.43 -8.64 -0.48
C ARG A 127 -9.99 -7.58 -1.50
N CYS A 128 -8.73 -7.62 -1.94
CA CYS A 128 -8.14 -6.64 -2.85
C CYS A 128 -8.45 -6.92 -4.34
N ASP A 129 -8.96 -8.10 -4.70
CA ASP A 129 -9.23 -8.45 -6.11
C ASP A 129 -10.32 -7.58 -6.74
N LYS A 130 -11.15 -6.92 -5.92
CA LYS A 130 -12.13 -5.92 -6.37
C LYS A 130 -11.52 -4.79 -7.23
N TYR A 131 -10.24 -4.45 -7.04
CA TYR A 131 -9.55 -3.43 -7.84
C TYR A 131 -9.06 -3.96 -9.19
N ALA A 132 -9.00 -5.29 -9.38
CA ALA A 132 -8.67 -5.93 -10.64
C ALA A 132 -9.91 -6.38 -11.43
N ASP A 133 -11.11 -6.08 -10.94
CA ASP A 133 -12.35 -6.46 -11.62
C ASP A 133 -12.49 -5.71 -12.95
N SER A 134 -12.54 -6.47 -14.04
CA SER A 134 -12.77 -5.96 -15.40
C SER A 134 -14.03 -5.11 -15.53
N CYS A 135 -15.02 -5.30 -14.65
CA CYS A 135 -16.22 -4.47 -14.56
C CYS A 135 -15.89 -2.98 -14.40
N LEU A 136 -14.87 -2.63 -13.60
CA LEU A 136 -14.51 -1.23 -13.35
C LEU A 136 -14.16 -0.47 -14.63
N ILE A 137 -13.36 -1.10 -15.49
CA ILE A 137 -12.92 -0.53 -16.76
C ILE A 137 -14.06 -0.49 -17.77
N ASN A 138 -14.92 -1.52 -17.80
CA ASN A 138 -16.05 -1.57 -18.71
C ASN A 138 -17.08 -0.50 -18.36
N GLU A 139 -17.40 -0.33 -17.07
CA GLU A 139 -18.32 0.70 -16.62
C GLU A 139 -17.83 2.11 -16.92
N LEU A 140 -16.54 2.38 -16.70
CA LEU A 140 -15.98 3.68 -17.03
C LEU A 140 -16.04 3.99 -18.54
N LYS A 141 -15.89 2.97 -19.39
CA LYS A 141 -16.07 3.10 -20.85
C LYS A 141 -17.53 3.36 -21.22
N GLU A 142 -18.47 2.63 -20.61
CA GLU A 142 -19.91 2.77 -20.86
C GLU A 142 -20.44 4.15 -20.44
N GLN A 143 -19.91 4.71 -19.34
CA GLN A 143 -20.23 6.06 -18.89
C GLN A 143 -19.71 7.15 -19.86
N GLY A 144 -18.79 6.82 -20.77
CA GLY A 144 -18.23 7.77 -21.74
C GLY A 144 -17.41 8.91 -21.12
N GLN A 145 -17.09 8.83 -19.83
CA GLN A 145 -16.48 9.92 -19.05
C GLN A 145 -14.96 10.02 -19.22
N CYS A 146 -14.32 9.01 -19.81
CA CYS A 146 -12.85 8.95 -19.89
C CYS A 146 -12.34 8.73 -21.33
N PRO A 147 -11.49 9.62 -21.87
CA PRO A 147 -10.85 9.41 -23.17
C PRO A 147 -10.02 8.13 -23.20
N SER A 148 -9.97 7.45 -24.35
CA SER A 148 -9.21 6.19 -24.52
C SER A 148 -7.75 6.29 -24.03
N LEU A 149 -7.06 7.40 -24.31
CA LEU A 149 -5.68 7.62 -23.84
C LEU A 149 -5.56 7.74 -22.31
N LYS A 150 -6.63 8.21 -21.64
CA LYS A 150 -6.67 8.35 -20.18
C LYS A 150 -7.03 7.03 -19.48
N MET A 151 -7.68 6.10 -20.18
CA MET A 151 -7.98 4.76 -19.67
C MET A 151 -6.73 3.96 -19.27
N ILE A 152 -5.59 4.21 -19.93
CA ILE A 152 -4.31 3.57 -19.55
C ILE A 152 -3.91 3.98 -18.13
N TYR A 153 -4.02 5.27 -17.80
CA TYR A 153 -3.73 5.75 -16.45
C TYR A 153 -4.72 5.22 -15.42
N VAL A 154 -5.99 5.02 -15.80
CA VAL A 154 -6.98 4.40 -14.91
C VAL A 154 -6.63 2.95 -14.62
N ASP A 155 -6.27 2.17 -15.64
CA ASP A 155 -5.84 0.77 -15.47
C ASP A 155 -4.60 0.66 -14.58
N MET A 156 -3.59 1.52 -14.80
CA MET A 156 -2.41 1.59 -13.93
C MET A 156 -2.79 1.97 -12.50
N MET A 157 -3.64 2.99 -12.33
CA MET A 157 -4.15 3.43 -11.04
C MET A 157 -4.86 2.29 -10.27
N LEU A 158 -5.73 1.53 -10.93
CA LEU A 158 -6.45 0.40 -10.32
C LEU A 158 -5.51 -0.76 -9.93
N LYS A 159 -4.54 -1.09 -10.79
CA LYS A 159 -3.50 -2.08 -10.48
C LYS A 159 -2.68 -1.67 -9.28
N THR A 160 -2.27 -0.41 -9.22
CA THR A 160 -1.54 0.14 -8.07
C THR A 160 -2.41 0.12 -6.81
N ALA A 161 -3.70 0.46 -6.88
CA ALA A 161 -4.62 0.35 -5.73
C ALA A 161 -4.68 -1.08 -5.18
N LYS A 162 -4.71 -2.08 -6.06
CA LYS A 162 -4.63 -3.49 -5.66
C LYS A 162 -3.34 -3.79 -4.90
N ILE A 163 -2.19 -3.39 -5.45
CA ILE A 163 -0.87 -3.63 -4.84
C ILE A 163 -0.80 -2.99 -3.45
N ILE A 164 -1.23 -1.74 -3.31
CA ILE A 164 -1.26 -1.04 -2.02
C ILE A 164 -2.17 -1.81 -1.05
N CYS A 165 -3.34 -2.27 -1.49
CA CYS A 165 -4.27 -3.04 -0.67
C CYS A 165 -3.64 -4.35 -0.19
N ASP A 166 -3.01 -5.11 -1.08
CA ASP A 166 -2.33 -6.36 -0.74
C ASP A 166 -1.20 -6.10 0.27
N LEU A 167 -0.37 -5.08 0.02
CA LEU A 167 0.71 -4.69 0.93
C LEU A 167 0.19 -4.32 2.33
N VAL A 168 -0.92 -3.59 2.41
CA VAL A 168 -1.54 -3.22 3.69
C VAL A 168 -2.11 -4.46 4.39
N GLU A 169 -2.88 -5.30 3.70
CA GLU A 169 -3.48 -6.49 4.32
C GLU A 169 -2.42 -7.48 4.81
N GLU A 170 -1.30 -7.61 4.11
CA GLU A 170 -0.23 -8.54 4.49
C GLU A 170 0.67 -8.02 5.62
N ASN A 171 0.85 -6.71 5.74
CA ASN A 171 1.93 -6.14 6.57
C ASN A 171 1.46 -5.16 7.66
N ARG A 172 0.17 -4.78 7.70
CA ARG A 172 -0.39 -3.78 8.63
C ARG A 172 0.04 -4.03 10.08
N GLU A 173 -0.11 -5.25 10.57
CA GLU A 173 0.17 -5.58 11.97
C GLU A 173 1.66 -5.37 12.32
N GLN A 174 2.56 -5.83 11.45
CA GLN A 174 4.00 -5.67 11.66
C GLN A 174 4.42 -4.21 11.57
N TRP A 175 3.90 -3.46 10.59
CA TRP A 175 4.17 -2.04 10.48
C TRP A 175 3.68 -1.27 11.70
N SER A 176 2.43 -1.50 12.13
CA SER A 176 1.86 -0.88 13.32
C SER A 176 2.72 -1.17 14.55
N HIS A 177 3.14 -2.43 14.75
CA HIS A 177 4.01 -2.79 15.86
C HIS A 177 5.30 -1.95 15.90
N TYR A 178 6.05 -1.89 14.80
CA TYR A 178 7.29 -1.14 14.75
C TYR A 178 7.10 0.38 14.84
N PHE A 179 6.02 0.92 14.27
CA PHE A 179 5.70 2.34 14.39
C PHE A 179 5.30 2.73 15.81
N ASP A 180 4.55 1.88 16.51
CA ASP A 180 4.21 2.08 17.92
C ASP A 180 5.47 2.11 18.79
N LEU A 181 6.45 1.24 18.53
CA LEU A 181 7.74 1.23 19.24
C LEU A 181 8.57 2.51 19.05
N VAL A 182 8.30 3.29 18.01
CA VAL A 182 8.99 4.56 17.73
C VAL A 182 8.07 5.77 17.88
N ASP A 183 6.91 5.62 18.51
CA ASP A 183 5.94 6.70 18.75
C ASP A 183 5.45 7.40 17.46
N VAL A 184 5.24 6.64 16.39
CA VAL A 184 4.65 7.12 15.13
C VAL A 184 3.28 6.47 14.95
N LYS A 185 2.26 7.28 14.64
CA LYS A 185 0.93 6.78 14.31
C LYS A 185 0.68 6.90 12.82
N ILE A 186 0.38 5.78 12.18
CA ILE A 186 0.01 5.71 10.77
C ILE A 186 -1.31 4.96 10.67
N ASP A 187 -2.34 5.66 10.20
CA ASP A 187 -3.64 5.06 9.94
C ASP A 187 -3.61 4.43 8.55
N PHE A 188 -3.42 3.12 8.46
CA PHE A 188 -3.53 2.44 7.16
C PHE A 188 -4.98 2.42 6.69
N PRO A 189 -5.28 2.85 5.45
CA PRO A 189 -6.65 2.91 4.97
C PRO A 189 -7.27 1.52 5.00
N VAL A 190 -8.53 1.41 5.39
CA VAL A 190 -9.30 0.19 5.22
C VAL A 190 -9.72 0.17 3.75
N MET A 191 -9.02 -0.62 2.94
CA MET A 191 -9.23 -0.65 1.49
C MET A 191 -10.31 -1.62 1.07
#